data_AF-A0A519UJX5-F1
#
_entry.id   AF-A0A519UJX5-F1
#
_cell.length_a   1.000
_cell.length_b   1.000
_cell.length_c   1.000
_cell.angle_alpha   90.00
_cell.angle_beta   90.00
_cell.angle_gamma   90.00
#
_symmetry.space_group_name_H-M   'P 1'
#
loop_
_entity.id
_entity.type
_entity.pdbx_description
1 polymer ?
#
loop_
_entity_poly.entity_id
_entity_poly.type
_entity_poly.pdbx_seq_one_letter_code
_entity_poly.pdbx_strand_id
1 'polypeptide(L)'
;MKKSNPVKEKLNLLNKDIAFLNKLTALQFYRLCYWQETTSKLNYRRFFTVNDLICLNIQHQDVFDHYHRYIVELVKKGVFQGLRIDHIDGLAHPELYLERLRTAVGKDIYISVEKILAVDEQLPNSWSTQGDTGYDFLQLANNVLTNTSAESELTKFYKQYIKEDISPSELEPKKKKNILNEQMGGELANLRKLFEDLNFGNTKKLSALPSKDLERAIGELLVHCPVYRFYDTKFPLSKNAKSALASTFKKAKEQSSNKSALSFLEASLLEETTDEAALENRSVFYNRCMQFSGPLMAKGVEDTLMYNYNRLLAHNEVGDSLKRFGISIKHYHKEMHKRFATFPYAMNATATHDTKRGEDTRTRLIALAHKPERWMHLVAELDELIDKENIHPNDVYFVYQTLIGAFPLDDIDFKQFKVRVEDYLEKVLREAKRRSDWAKPDSNYEETVGRFASSLVERISKSDKLQQIPSEIIDDGLFNSLLQTVLKLTSPGIPDIY
;
A
#
# COMPACT_ATOMS: atom_id res chain seq x y z
N MET A 1 -15.13 38.79 -42.87
CA MET A 1 -15.95 37.80 -42.13
C MET A 1 -15.34 36.42 -42.34
N LYS A 2 -14.74 35.79 -41.31
CA LYS A 2 -14.28 34.39 -41.42
C LYS A 2 -15.52 33.50 -41.51
N LYS A 3 -15.70 32.78 -42.62
CA LYS A 3 -16.78 31.80 -42.77
C LYS A 3 -16.66 30.77 -41.64
N SER A 4 -17.75 30.59 -40.91
CA SER A 4 -17.88 29.58 -39.87
C SER A 4 -17.69 28.17 -40.47
N ASN A 5 -17.03 27.27 -39.74
CA ASN A 5 -16.77 25.90 -40.19
C ASN A 5 -18.08 25.11 -40.14
N PRO A 6 -18.65 24.66 -41.29
CA PRO A 6 -19.95 24.00 -41.34
C PRO A 6 -19.98 22.68 -40.55
N VAL A 7 -18.84 21.99 -40.43
CA VAL A 7 -18.72 20.79 -39.58
C VAL A 7 -18.89 21.17 -38.11
N LYS A 8 -18.27 22.27 -37.68
CA LYS A 8 -18.38 22.76 -36.30
C LYS A 8 -19.81 23.19 -35.96
N GLU A 9 -20.51 23.83 -36.89
CA GLU A 9 -21.93 24.18 -36.73
C GLU A 9 -22.81 22.94 -36.61
N LYS A 10 -22.60 21.94 -37.47
CA LYS A 10 -23.36 20.69 -37.41
C LYS A 10 -23.08 19.92 -36.12
N LEU A 11 -21.83 19.84 -35.69
CA LEU A 11 -21.46 19.24 -34.40
C LEU A 11 -22.11 19.98 -33.22
N ASN A 12 -22.14 21.31 -33.24
CA ASN A 12 -22.80 22.10 -32.20
C ASN A 12 -24.32 21.83 -32.13
N LEU A 13 -24.97 21.58 -33.26
CA LEU A 13 -26.39 21.18 -33.30
C LEU A 13 -26.57 19.76 -32.73
N LEU A 14 -25.75 18.80 -33.15
CA LEU A 14 -25.82 17.43 -32.65
C LEU A 14 -25.50 17.32 -31.15
N ASN A 15 -24.54 18.11 -30.66
CA ASN A 15 -24.17 18.14 -29.24
C ASN A 15 -25.29 18.67 -28.33
N LYS A 16 -26.29 19.37 -28.90
CA LYS A 16 -27.48 19.83 -28.17
C LYS A 16 -28.64 18.83 -28.22
N ASP A 17 -28.58 17.82 -29.08
CA ASP A 17 -29.61 16.79 -29.22
C ASP A 17 -29.33 15.61 -28.28
N ILE A 18 -29.86 15.71 -27.06
CA ILE A 18 -29.67 14.69 -26.01
C ILE A 18 -30.22 13.32 -26.45
N ALA A 19 -31.32 13.28 -27.19
CA ALA A 19 -31.93 12.02 -27.63
C ALA A 19 -31.04 11.31 -28.66
N PHE A 20 -30.49 12.06 -29.61
CA PHE A 20 -29.51 11.57 -30.56
C PHE A 20 -28.24 11.09 -29.84
N LEU A 21 -27.69 11.88 -28.91
CA LEU A 21 -26.50 11.50 -28.15
C LEU A 21 -26.73 10.22 -27.35
N ASN A 22 -27.87 10.07 -26.67
CA ASN A 22 -28.22 8.85 -25.93
C ASN A 22 -28.33 7.62 -26.84
N LYS A 23 -28.93 7.77 -28.03
CA LYS A 23 -28.99 6.69 -29.01
C LYS A 23 -27.59 6.34 -29.51
N LEU A 24 -26.75 7.33 -29.81
CA LEU A 24 -25.38 7.12 -30.28
C LEU A 24 -24.51 6.42 -29.23
N THR A 25 -24.60 6.84 -27.97
CA THR A 25 -23.84 6.23 -26.86
C THR A 25 -24.32 4.82 -26.55
N ALA A 26 -25.62 4.54 -26.69
CA ALA A 26 -26.17 3.18 -26.52
C ALA A 26 -25.71 2.18 -27.59
N LEU A 27 -25.14 2.64 -28.71
CA LEU A 27 -24.59 1.78 -29.77
C LEU A 27 -23.11 1.44 -29.59
N GLN A 28 -22.44 2.00 -28.58
CA GLN A 28 -21.02 1.78 -28.37
C GLN A 28 -20.75 0.47 -27.60
N PHE A 29 -19.59 -0.14 -27.84
CA PHE A 29 -19.12 -1.29 -27.04
C PHE A 29 -18.70 -0.92 -25.62
N TYR A 30 -18.56 0.38 -25.35
CA TYR A 30 -18.27 0.94 -24.03
C TYR A 30 -19.46 1.77 -23.55
N ARG A 31 -19.61 1.89 -22.23
CA ARG A 31 -20.57 2.79 -21.61
C ARG A 31 -19.84 3.84 -20.81
N LEU A 32 -20.04 5.10 -21.15
CA LEU A 32 -19.61 6.22 -20.31
C LEU A 32 -20.53 6.31 -19.10
N CYS A 33 -19.97 6.33 -17.91
CA CYS A 33 -20.70 6.48 -16.67
C CYS A 33 -19.98 7.47 -15.74
N TYR A 34 -20.72 7.93 -14.74
CA TYR A 34 -20.13 8.70 -13.64
C TYR A 34 -19.14 7.81 -12.88
N TRP A 35 -17.97 8.36 -12.56
CA TRP A 35 -16.84 7.58 -12.06
C TRP A 35 -17.14 6.77 -10.79
N GLN A 36 -18.02 7.26 -9.90
CA GLN A 36 -18.40 6.54 -8.67
C GLN A 36 -19.23 5.29 -8.94
N GLU A 37 -19.80 5.11 -10.13
CA GLU A 37 -20.50 3.86 -10.45
C GLU A 37 -19.55 2.66 -10.38
N THR A 38 -18.26 2.87 -10.68
CA THR A 38 -17.20 1.84 -10.62
C THR A 38 -17.00 1.24 -9.24
N THR A 39 -17.39 1.92 -8.16
CA THR A 39 -17.25 1.40 -6.79
C THR A 39 -18.17 0.21 -6.54
N SER A 40 -19.28 0.10 -7.28
CA SER A 40 -20.28 -0.96 -7.14
C SER A 40 -20.45 -1.83 -8.38
N LYS A 41 -20.07 -1.32 -9.56
CA LYS A 41 -20.20 -2.01 -10.85
C LYS A 41 -18.98 -1.78 -11.71
N LEU A 42 -18.21 -2.84 -11.94
CA LEU A 42 -17.04 -2.82 -12.79
C LEU A 42 -16.97 -4.10 -13.62
N ASN A 43 -16.50 -4.00 -14.86
CA ASN A 43 -16.41 -5.15 -15.79
C ASN A 43 -14.99 -5.39 -16.33
N TYR A 44 -13.98 -4.74 -15.76
CA TYR A 44 -12.56 -4.99 -16.04
C TYR A 44 -11.77 -4.96 -14.73
N ARG A 45 -10.54 -5.48 -14.74
CA ARG A 45 -9.65 -5.42 -13.58
C ARG A 45 -8.80 -4.16 -13.66
N ARG A 46 -8.70 -3.44 -12.55
CA ARG A 46 -7.92 -2.20 -12.39
C ARG A 46 -6.61 -2.44 -11.66
N PHE A 47 -5.65 -1.53 -11.84
CA PHE A 47 -4.57 -1.35 -10.88
C PHE A 47 -5.11 -0.63 -9.63
N PHE A 48 -5.12 -1.33 -8.50
CA PHE A 48 -5.78 -0.88 -7.27
C PHE A 48 -7.22 -0.38 -7.52
N THR A 49 -7.50 0.89 -7.21
CA THR A 49 -8.79 1.55 -7.38
C THR A 49 -8.77 2.61 -8.50
N VAL A 50 -7.73 2.59 -9.35
CA VAL A 50 -7.50 3.59 -10.42
C VAL A 50 -8.25 3.17 -11.69
N ASN A 51 -9.28 3.94 -12.06
CA ASN A 51 -10.11 3.66 -13.23
C ASN A 51 -9.36 3.75 -14.58
N ASP A 52 -8.36 4.61 -14.66
CA ASP A 52 -7.63 4.87 -15.90
C ASP A 52 -6.61 3.77 -16.25
N LEU A 53 -6.40 2.78 -15.37
CA LEU A 53 -5.43 1.71 -15.53
C LEU A 53 -6.11 0.34 -15.62
N ILE A 54 -6.31 -0.17 -16.84
CA ILE A 54 -6.81 -1.52 -17.10
C ILE A 54 -5.68 -2.55 -17.10
N CYS A 55 -5.87 -3.66 -16.38
CA CYS A 55 -4.86 -4.70 -16.30
C CYS A 55 -4.83 -5.62 -17.52
N LEU A 56 -3.63 -6.07 -17.88
CA LEU A 56 -3.42 -7.07 -18.94
C LEU A 56 -3.58 -8.50 -18.43
N ASN A 57 -3.95 -9.41 -19.33
CA ASN A 57 -3.94 -10.85 -19.09
C ASN A 57 -2.58 -11.46 -19.49
N ILE A 58 -1.50 -10.97 -18.87
CA ILE A 58 -0.11 -11.33 -19.20
C ILE A 58 0.22 -12.83 -19.00
N GLN A 59 -0.66 -13.58 -18.33
CA GLN A 59 -0.56 -15.03 -18.21
C GLN A 59 -0.69 -15.76 -19.56
N HIS A 60 -1.31 -15.15 -20.57
CA HIS A 60 -1.34 -15.71 -21.92
C HIS A 60 -0.04 -15.39 -22.66
N GLN A 61 0.51 -16.39 -23.35
CA GLN A 61 1.83 -16.29 -24.00
C GLN A 61 1.87 -15.22 -25.09
N ASP A 62 0.82 -15.14 -25.91
CA ASP A 62 0.68 -14.15 -26.99
C ASP A 62 0.67 -12.71 -26.46
N VAL A 63 -0.02 -12.47 -25.34
CA VAL A 63 -0.03 -11.17 -24.66
C VAL A 63 1.36 -10.85 -24.10
N PHE A 64 2.01 -11.82 -23.46
CA PHE A 64 3.38 -11.68 -22.95
C PHE A 64 4.37 -11.31 -24.05
N ASP A 65 4.38 -12.08 -25.14
CA ASP A 65 5.29 -11.91 -26.27
C ASP A 65 5.07 -10.56 -26.95
N HIS A 66 3.80 -10.18 -27.16
CA HIS A 66 3.48 -8.90 -27.78
C HIS A 66 3.96 -7.72 -26.93
N TYR A 67 3.66 -7.75 -25.62
CA TYR A 67 4.03 -6.67 -24.70
C TYR A 67 5.55 -6.54 -24.53
N HIS A 68 6.26 -7.66 -24.36
CA HIS A 68 7.70 -7.64 -24.06
C HIS A 68 8.59 -7.56 -25.29
N ARG A 69 8.07 -7.71 -26.51
CA ARG A 69 8.86 -7.74 -27.75
C ARG A 69 9.91 -6.63 -27.83
N TYR A 70 9.50 -5.38 -27.59
CA TYR A 70 10.41 -4.24 -27.71
C TYR A 70 11.42 -4.17 -26.54
N ILE A 71 11.00 -4.48 -25.32
CA ILE A 71 11.89 -4.55 -24.15
C ILE A 71 12.98 -5.61 -24.38
N VAL A 72 12.59 -6.79 -24.85
CA VAL A 72 13.52 -7.90 -25.15
C VAL A 72 14.46 -7.53 -26.30
N GLU A 73 13.98 -6.79 -27.31
CA GLU A 73 14.84 -6.27 -28.39
C GLU A 73 15.92 -5.33 -27.83
N LEU A 74 15.57 -4.42 -26.92
CA LEU A 74 16.52 -3.49 -26.29
C LEU A 74 17.54 -4.22 -25.42
N VAL A 75 17.12 -5.24 -24.67
CA VAL A 75 18.02 -6.13 -23.92
C VAL A 75 18.99 -6.85 -24.86
N LYS A 76 18.50 -7.44 -25.96
CA LYS A 76 19.35 -8.16 -26.93
C LYS A 76 20.35 -7.24 -27.64
N LYS A 77 20.02 -5.96 -27.80
CA LYS A 77 20.94 -4.93 -28.31
C LYS A 77 21.93 -4.42 -27.25
N GLY A 78 21.84 -4.90 -26.01
CA GLY A 78 22.70 -4.49 -24.90
C GLY A 78 22.39 -3.10 -24.35
N VAL A 79 21.20 -2.54 -24.64
CA VAL A 79 20.77 -1.22 -24.13
C VAL A 79 20.48 -1.30 -22.64
N PHE A 80 19.88 -2.39 -22.18
CA PHE A 80 19.55 -2.63 -20.77
C PHE A 80 20.33 -3.84 -20.22
N GLN A 81 20.88 -3.69 -19.02
CA GLN A 81 21.55 -4.78 -18.30
C GLN A 81 20.68 -5.35 -17.17
N GLY A 82 19.52 -4.75 -16.92
CA GLY A 82 18.56 -5.23 -15.95
C GLY A 82 17.15 -4.70 -16.17
N LEU A 83 16.19 -5.33 -15.51
CA LEU A 83 14.76 -5.01 -15.53
C LEU A 83 14.21 -4.97 -14.10
N ARG A 84 13.56 -3.88 -13.72
CA ARG A 84 12.76 -3.77 -12.50
C ARG A 84 11.30 -4.01 -12.85
N ILE A 85 10.69 -5.03 -12.27
CA ILE A 85 9.30 -5.41 -12.54
C ILE A 85 8.38 -4.69 -11.57
N ASP A 86 7.53 -3.84 -12.12
CA ASP A 86 6.47 -3.14 -11.39
C ASP A 86 5.36 -4.12 -10.96
N HIS A 87 4.87 -3.97 -9.74
CA HIS A 87 3.67 -4.60 -9.21
C HIS A 87 3.49 -6.10 -9.54
N ILE A 88 4.50 -6.91 -9.24
CA ILE A 88 4.48 -8.37 -9.53
C ILE A 88 3.27 -9.08 -8.89
N ASP A 89 2.79 -8.57 -7.75
CA ASP A 89 1.65 -9.12 -7.01
C ASP A 89 0.31 -8.95 -7.72
N GLY A 90 0.23 -8.09 -8.74
CA GLY A 90 -0.96 -7.94 -9.58
C GLY A 90 -1.14 -9.06 -10.62
N LEU A 91 -0.14 -9.91 -10.83
CA LEU A 91 -0.16 -10.96 -11.85
C LEU A 91 -0.93 -12.20 -11.40
N ALA A 92 -1.54 -12.94 -12.34
CA ALA A 92 -2.23 -14.19 -12.02
C ALA A 92 -1.21 -15.28 -11.62
N HIS A 93 -0.11 -15.40 -12.37
CA HIS A 93 0.97 -16.36 -12.15
C HIS A 93 2.34 -15.65 -12.18
N PRO A 94 2.78 -15.04 -11.06
CA PRO A 94 4.03 -14.27 -11.01
C PRO A 94 5.27 -15.12 -11.27
N GLU A 95 5.32 -16.36 -10.76
CA GLU A 95 6.43 -17.28 -11.01
C GLU A 95 6.57 -17.62 -12.51
N LEU A 96 5.47 -18.02 -13.15
CA LEU A 96 5.44 -18.27 -14.60
C LEU A 96 5.86 -17.03 -15.42
N TYR A 97 5.43 -15.84 -15.00
CA TYR A 97 5.85 -14.60 -15.64
C TYR A 97 7.37 -14.41 -15.55
N LEU A 98 7.97 -14.62 -14.39
CA LEU A 98 9.41 -14.49 -14.18
C LEU A 98 10.20 -15.56 -14.93
N GLU A 99 9.71 -16.80 -15.01
CA GLU A 99 10.31 -17.87 -15.82
C GLU A 99 10.34 -17.51 -17.31
N ARG A 100 9.21 -17.01 -17.84
CA ARG A 100 9.12 -16.54 -19.23
C ARG A 100 10.03 -15.36 -19.49
N LEU A 101 10.04 -14.38 -18.59
CA LEU A 101 10.92 -13.22 -18.70
C LEU A 101 12.39 -13.63 -18.70
N ARG A 102 12.80 -14.45 -17.72
CA ARG A 102 14.15 -15.02 -17.63
C ARG A 102 14.56 -15.73 -18.92
N THR A 103 13.66 -16.54 -19.48
CA THR A 103 13.88 -17.24 -20.76
C THR A 103 14.07 -16.25 -21.92
N ALA A 104 13.29 -15.19 -21.96
CA ALA A 104 13.32 -14.21 -23.05
C ALA A 104 14.56 -13.29 -23.02
N VAL A 105 15.04 -12.93 -21.83
CA VAL A 105 16.13 -11.94 -21.64
C VAL A 105 17.49 -12.58 -21.40
N GLY A 106 17.53 -13.85 -20.97
CA GLY A 106 18.75 -14.57 -20.66
C GLY A 106 19.13 -14.55 -19.18
N LYS A 107 20.06 -15.43 -18.81
CA LYS A 107 20.48 -15.65 -17.41
C LYS A 107 21.27 -14.50 -16.79
N ASP A 108 21.95 -13.71 -17.61
CA ASP A 108 22.91 -12.69 -17.14
C ASP A 108 22.25 -11.31 -16.91
N ILE A 109 21.00 -11.13 -17.33
CA ILE A 109 20.25 -9.88 -17.15
C ILE A 109 19.74 -9.80 -15.70
N TYR A 110 20.01 -8.69 -15.03
CA TYR A 110 19.51 -8.47 -13.68
C TYR A 110 17.98 -8.30 -13.70
N ILE A 111 17.25 -8.96 -12.80
CA ILE A 111 15.81 -8.81 -12.64
C ILE A 111 15.56 -8.51 -11.16
N SER A 112 14.89 -7.41 -10.85
CA SER A 112 14.34 -7.13 -9.53
C SER A 112 12.82 -7.02 -9.60
N VAL A 113 12.14 -7.32 -8.50
CA VAL A 113 10.67 -7.25 -8.42
C VAL A 113 10.25 -6.25 -7.36
N GLU A 114 9.35 -5.33 -7.70
CA GLU A 114 8.66 -4.58 -6.68
C GLU A 114 7.67 -5.51 -5.98
N LYS A 115 8.00 -5.89 -4.75
CA LYS A 115 7.17 -6.75 -3.90
C LYS A 115 7.30 -6.29 -2.45
N ILE A 116 6.17 -6.11 -1.79
CA ILE A 116 6.14 -5.70 -0.40
C ILE A 116 5.99 -6.95 0.49
N LEU A 117 6.96 -7.16 1.38
CA LEU A 117 6.98 -8.28 2.32
C LEU A 117 6.33 -7.85 3.65
N ALA A 118 5.42 -8.67 4.17
CA ALA A 118 4.96 -8.54 5.54
C ALA A 118 6.07 -8.92 6.53
N VAL A 119 5.84 -8.63 7.81
CA VAL A 119 6.76 -8.97 8.89
C VAL A 119 7.13 -10.45 8.88
N ASP A 120 8.43 -10.73 8.76
CA ASP A 120 9.02 -12.07 8.70
C ASP A 120 8.56 -12.94 7.50
N GLU A 121 7.87 -12.35 6.52
CA GLU A 121 7.59 -12.98 5.21
C GLU A 121 8.89 -13.11 4.41
N GLN A 122 9.00 -14.16 3.59
CA GLN A 122 10.14 -14.34 2.68
C GLN A 122 9.67 -14.28 1.24
N LEU A 123 10.49 -13.67 0.38
CA LEU A 123 10.31 -13.75 -1.06
C LEU A 123 10.43 -15.23 -1.50
N PRO A 124 9.58 -15.72 -2.43
CA PRO A 124 9.67 -17.11 -2.87
C PRO A 124 11.02 -17.42 -3.52
N ASN A 125 11.77 -18.36 -2.92
CA ASN A 125 13.12 -18.74 -3.40
C ASN A 125 13.13 -19.36 -4.83
N SER A 126 11.97 -19.81 -5.34
CA SER A 126 11.86 -20.36 -6.69
C SER A 126 11.80 -19.27 -7.78
N TRP A 127 11.58 -18.00 -7.41
CA TRP A 127 11.47 -16.92 -8.36
C TRP A 127 12.80 -16.64 -9.07
N SER A 128 12.75 -16.55 -10.40
CA SER A 128 13.90 -16.29 -11.28
C SER A 128 14.36 -14.82 -11.28
N THR A 129 14.52 -14.25 -10.09
CA THR A 129 14.85 -12.84 -9.80
C THR A 129 16.09 -12.73 -8.92
N GLN A 130 16.75 -11.58 -8.90
CA GLN A 130 17.87 -11.28 -8.00
C GLN A 130 17.41 -10.80 -6.62
N GLY A 131 16.13 -10.46 -6.47
CA GLY A 131 15.52 -10.05 -5.21
C GLY A 131 14.39 -9.06 -5.43
N ASP A 132 13.96 -8.42 -4.36
CA ASP A 132 13.01 -7.31 -4.44
C ASP A 132 13.71 -5.96 -4.65
N THR A 133 12.92 -4.88 -4.67
CA THR A 133 13.40 -3.50 -4.77
C THR A 133 13.84 -2.90 -3.42
N GLY A 134 13.93 -3.69 -2.35
CA GLY A 134 14.60 -3.28 -1.12
C GLY A 134 13.74 -2.63 -0.04
N TYR A 135 12.41 -2.68 -0.14
CA TYR A 135 11.53 -2.28 0.97
C TYR A 135 11.72 -3.17 2.21
N ASP A 136 12.11 -4.43 2.00
CA ASP A 136 12.46 -5.36 3.08
C ASP A 136 13.76 -4.96 3.81
N PHE A 137 14.72 -4.35 3.12
CA PHE A 137 15.90 -3.74 3.70
C PHE A 137 15.53 -2.45 4.43
N LEU A 138 14.75 -1.59 3.79
CA LEU A 138 14.28 -0.32 4.35
C LEU A 138 13.64 -0.53 5.72
N GLN A 139 12.69 -1.45 5.85
CA GLN A 139 12.03 -1.70 7.13
C GLN A 139 13.01 -2.24 8.19
N LEU A 140 13.97 -3.10 7.82
CA LEU A 140 14.99 -3.58 8.75
C LEU A 140 15.92 -2.45 9.23
N ALA A 141 16.35 -1.58 8.32
CA ALA A 141 17.19 -0.42 8.63
C ALA A 141 16.47 0.58 9.53
N ASN A 142 15.22 0.92 9.22
CA ASN A 142 14.38 1.76 10.09
C ASN A 142 14.26 1.12 11.49
N ASN A 143 13.86 -0.15 11.57
CA ASN A 143 13.55 -0.79 12.84
C ASN A 143 14.79 -1.04 13.72
N VAL A 144 15.98 -1.29 13.16
CA VAL A 144 17.20 -1.51 13.98
C VAL A 144 17.72 -0.21 14.60
N LEU A 145 17.43 0.93 13.97
CA LEU A 145 17.79 2.25 14.48
C LEU A 145 16.78 2.78 15.52
N THR A 146 15.57 2.20 15.59
CA THR A 146 14.56 2.58 16.59
C THR A 146 14.85 1.99 17.96
N ASN A 147 14.94 2.87 18.97
CA ASN A 147 15.12 2.47 20.36
C ASN A 147 13.87 1.80 20.94
N THR A 148 13.86 0.46 21.03
CA THR A 148 12.69 -0.31 21.47
C THR A 148 12.24 -0.03 22.90
N SER A 149 13.10 0.50 23.79
CA SER A 149 12.70 0.79 25.17
C SER A 149 11.66 1.91 25.26
N ALA A 150 11.58 2.76 24.23
CA ALA A 150 10.64 3.88 24.15
C ALA A 150 9.19 3.48 23.82
N GLU A 151 8.94 2.22 23.42
CA GLU A 151 7.64 1.82 22.89
C GLU A 151 6.50 2.11 23.87
N SER A 152 6.66 1.69 25.13
CA SER A 152 5.60 1.82 26.15
C SER A 152 5.28 3.29 26.43
N GLU A 153 6.33 4.11 26.56
CA GLU A 153 6.22 5.52 26.90
C GLU A 153 5.57 6.33 25.76
N LEU A 154 6.05 6.18 24.53
CA LEU A 154 5.49 6.84 23.35
C LEU A 154 4.08 6.35 23.04
N THR A 155 3.78 5.07 23.26
CA THR A 155 2.41 4.55 23.08
C THR A 155 1.45 5.17 24.09
N LYS A 156 1.84 5.24 25.37
CA LYS A 156 1.03 5.86 26.42
C LYS A 156 0.80 7.33 26.14
N PHE A 157 1.86 8.07 25.82
CA PHE A 157 1.79 9.48 25.49
C PHE A 157 0.90 9.75 24.28
N TYR A 158 1.10 9.00 23.18
CA TYR A 158 0.27 9.13 21.98
C TYR A 158 -1.22 8.95 22.27
N LYS A 159 -1.61 7.87 22.97
CA LYS A 159 -3.01 7.60 23.33
C LYS A 159 -3.60 8.71 24.22
N GLN A 160 -2.83 9.21 25.17
CA GLN A 160 -3.25 10.31 26.05
C GLN A 160 -3.42 11.62 25.27
N TYR A 161 -2.47 11.95 24.39
CA TYR A 161 -2.50 13.15 23.57
C TYR A 161 -3.71 13.15 22.63
N ILE A 162 -3.96 12.02 21.94
CA ILE A 162 -5.09 11.94 21.00
C ILE A 162 -6.44 11.67 21.65
N LYS A 163 -6.46 11.33 22.94
CA LYS A 163 -7.66 10.97 23.72
C LYS A 163 -8.43 9.78 23.12
N GLU A 164 -7.72 8.84 22.51
CA GLU A 164 -8.28 7.61 21.94
C GLU A 164 -7.42 6.41 22.33
N ASP A 165 -8.07 5.28 22.62
CA ASP A 165 -7.40 3.99 22.78
C ASP A 165 -7.51 3.20 21.48
N ILE A 166 -6.53 3.38 20.59
CA ILE A 166 -6.49 2.72 19.29
C ILE A 166 -5.36 1.69 19.20
N SER A 167 -5.62 0.60 18.49
CA SER A 167 -4.64 -0.44 18.16
C SER A 167 -4.58 -0.67 16.64
N PRO A 168 -3.38 -0.74 16.03
CA PRO A 168 -3.25 -1.11 14.62
C PRO A 168 -3.91 -2.45 14.27
N SER A 169 -3.86 -3.44 15.17
CA SER A 169 -4.43 -4.77 14.94
C SER A 169 -5.96 -4.76 14.82
N GLU A 170 -6.63 -3.80 15.47
CA GLU A 170 -8.08 -3.62 15.42
C GLU A 170 -8.51 -2.70 14.29
N LEU A 171 -7.66 -1.73 13.93
CA LEU A 171 -7.93 -0.78 12.85
C LEU A 171 -7.67 -1.40 11.47
N GLU A 172 -6.64 -2.25 11.31
CA GLU A 172 -6.27 -2.86 10.02
C GLU A 172 -7.47 -3.54 9.31
N PRO A 173 -8.20 -4.49 9.91
CA PRO A 173 -9.34 -5.13 9.24
C PRO A 173 -10.46 -4.12 8.96
N LYS A 174 -10.69 -3.13 9.84
CA LYS A 174 -11.70 -2.08 9.61
C LYS A 174 -11.36 -1.24 8.39
N LYS A 175 -10.09 -0.82 8.24
CA LYS A 175 -9.65 0.00 7.10
C LYS A 175 -9.69 -0.78 5.79
N LYS A 176 -9.21 -2.03 5.78
CA LYS A 176 -9.34 -2.93 4.62
C LYS A 176 -10.81 -3.12 4.21
N LYS A 177 -11.69 -3.34 5.18
CA LYS A 177 -13.14 -3.51 4.94
C LYS A 177 -13.80 -2.25 4.39
N ASN A 178 -13.41 -1.07 4.83
CA ASN A 178 -13.90 0.19 4.27
C ASN A 178 -13.50 0.33 2.80
N ILE A 179 -12.23 0.09 2.45
CA ILE A 179 -11.79 0.09 1.03
C ILE A 179 -12.59 -0.91 0.20
N LEU A 180 -12.75 -2.13 0.71
CA LEU A 180 -13.50 -3.17 0.01
C LEU A 180 -14.94 -2.73 -0.30
N ASN A 181 -15.64 -2.16 0.69
CA ASN A 181 -17.05 -1.79 0.56
C ASN A 181 -17.26 -0.48 -0.23
N GLU A 182 -16.35 0.49 -0.09
CA GLU A 182 -16.54 1.84 -0.64
C GLU A 182 -15.88 2.03 -2.00
N GLN A 183 -14.87 1.22 -2.36
CA GLN A 183 -14.09 1.42 -3.59
C GLN A 183 -13.94 0.17 -4.46
N MET A 184 -14.15 -1.03 -3.90
CA MET A 184 -13.94 -2.32 -4.60
C MET A 184 -15.16 -3.26 -4.55
N GLY A 185 -16.35 -2.71 -4.35
CA GLY A 185 -17.60 -3.49 -4.30
C GLY A 185 -17.93 -4.17 -5.62
N GLY A 186 -17.58 -3.54 -6.76
CA GLY A 186 -17.70 -4.13 -8.10
C GLY A 186 -16.81 -5.36 -8.28
N GLU A 187 -15.54 -5.29 -7.87
CA GLU A 187 -14.61 -6.42 -7.88
C GLU A 187 -15.08 -7.56 -6.98
N LEU A 188 -15.57 -7.24 -5.77
CA LEU A 188 -16.11 -8.26 -4.86
C LEU A 188 -17.33 -8.96 -5.44
N ALA A 189 -18.24 -8.22 -6.06
CA ALA A 189 -19.40 -8.80 -6.76
C ALA A 189 -18.98 -9.71 -7.92
N ASN A 190 -17.91 -9.35 -8.65
CA ASN A 190 -17.35 -10.19 -9.71
C ASN A 190 -16.71 -11.47 -9.16
N LEU A 191 -16.02 -11.42 -8.02
CA LEU A 191 -15.50 -12.63 -7.36
C LEU A 191 -16.62 -13.57 -6.91
N ARG A 192 -17.67 -13.01 -6.30
CA ARG A 192 -18.84 -13.80 -5.91
C ARG A 192 -19.48 -14.47 -7.12
N LYS A 193 -19.70 -13.72 -8.21
CA LYS A 193 -20.24 -14.28 -9.45
C LYS A 193 -19.33 -15.37 -10.02
N LEU A 194 -18.01 -15.14 -10.05
CA LEU A 194 -17.04 -16.15 -10.48
C LEU A 194 -17.14 -17.43 -9.63
N PHE A 195 -17.31 -17.30 -8.31
CA PHE A 195 -17.51 -18.45 -7.44
C PHE A 195 -18.79 -19.22 -7.80
N GLU A 196 -19.90 -18.50 -8.03
CA GLU A 196 -21.20 -19.07 -8.44
C GLU A 196 -21.08 -19.79 -9.80
N ASP A 197 -20.39 -19.20 -10.78
CA ASP A 197 -20.21 -19.72 -12.13
C ASP A 197 -19.31 -20.96 -12.19
N LEU A 198 -18.28 -21.05 -11.34
CA LEU A 198 -17.33 -22.16 -11.29
C LEU A 198 -17.90 -23.44 -10.65
N ASN A 199 -19.11 -23.38 -10.10
CA ASN A 199 -19.90 -24.53 -9.62
C ASN A 199 -19.07 -25.61 -8.90
N PHE A 200 -18.65 -25.33 -7.66
CA PHE A 200 -17.80 -26.18 -6.79
C PHE A 200 -18.45 -27.51 -6.34
N GLY A 201 -19.29 -28.15 -7.16
CA GLY A 201 -19.88 -29.47 -6.91
C GLY A 201 -20.95 -29.54 -5.82
N ASN A 202 -21.12 -28.49 -5.00
CA ASN A 202 -22.10 -28.44 -3.91
C ASN A 202 -23.25 -27.45 -4.16
N THR A 203 -23.90 -27.61 -5.32
CA THR A 203 -25.00 -26.75 -5.80
C THR A 203 -26.12 -26.61 -4.76
N LYS A 204 -26.46 -27.68 -4.05
CA LYS A 204 -27.51 -27.66 -3.03
C LYS A 204 -27.16 -26.77 -1.84
N LYS A 205 -25.95 -26.89 -1.27
CA LYS A 205 -25.51 -26.00 -0.17
C LYS A 205 -25.34 -24.56 -0.68
N LEU A 206 -24.81 -24.38 -1.88
CA LEU A 206 -24.68 -23.05 -2.50
C LEU A 206 -26.05 -22.37 -2.69
N SER A 207 -27.06 -23.10 -3.20
CA SER A 207 -28.42 -22.57 -3.36
C SER A 207 -29.11 -22.22 -2.05
N ALA A 208 -28.69 -22.82 -0.93
CA ALA A 208 -29.22 -22.54 0.40
C ALA A 208 -28.53 -21.35 1.08
N LEU A 209 -27.40 -20.88 0.55
CA LEU A 209 -26.66 -19.73 1.06
C LEU A 209 -27.13 -18.45 0.37
N PRO A 210 -27.52 -17.41 1.14
CA PRO A 210 -27.80 -16.11 0.55
C PRO A 210 -26.58 -15.57 -0.21
N SER A 211 -26.76 -15.11 -1.45
CA SER A 211 -25.67 -14.60 -2.30
C SER A 211 -24.86 -13.49 -1.61
N LYS A 212 -25.53 -12.63 -0.83
CA LYS A 212 -24.86 -11.59 -0.01
C LYS A 212 -24.01 -12.14 1.13
N ASP A 213 -24.34 -13.31 1.67
CA ASP A 213 -23.51 -13.94 2.70
C ASP A 213 -22.27 -14.59 2.09
N LEU A 214 -22.36 -15.16 0.89
CA LEU A 214 -21.17 -15.60 0.16
C LEU A 214 -20.24 -14.41 -0.18
N GLU A 215 -20.80 -13.33 -0.71
CA GLU A 215 -20.05 -12.09 -1.02
C GLU A 215 -19.30 -11.56 0.21
N ARG A 216 -20.00 -11.48 1.36
CA ARG A 216 -19.38 -11.09 2.64
C ARG A 216 -18.29 -12.07 3.06
N ALA A 217 -18.51 -13.38 2.95
CA ALA A 217 -17.51 -14.39 3.34
C ALA A 217 -16.22 -14.29 2.51
N ILE A 218 -16.34 -14.06 1.19
CA ILE A 218 -15.20 -13.79 0.32
C ILE A 218 -14.49 -12.51 0.76
N GLY A 219 -15.24 -11.45 1.06
CA GLY A 219 -14.69 -10.19 1.57
C GLY A 219 -13.92 -10.36 2.88
N GLU A 220 -14.45 -11.10 3.83
CA GLU A 220 -13.78 -11.38 5.11
C GLU A 220 -12.48 -12.21 4.90
N LEU A 221 -12.47 -13.18 3.98
CA LEU A 221 -11.24 -13.89 3.61
C LEU A 221 -10.15 -12.92 3.11
N LEU A 222 -10.51 -12.00 2.21
CA LEU A 222 -9.57 -11.03 1.64
C LEU A 222 -9.08 -10.01 2.69
N VAL A 223 -9.99 -9.47 3.51
CA VAL A 223 -9.68 -8.52 4.59
C VAL A 223 -8.71 -9.12 5.61
N HIS A 224 -8.89 -10.41 5.94
CA HIS A 224 -8.06 -11.11 6.92
C HIS A 224 -6.78 -11.73 6.34
N CYS A 225 -6.53 -11.61 5.04
CA CYS A 225 -5.27 -12.06 4.45
C CYS A 225 -4.08 -11.33 5.11
N PRO A 226 -3.13 -12.07 5.73
CA PRO A 226 -2.10 -11.48 6.59
C PRO A 226 -0.92 -10.88 5.82
N VAL A 227 -0.82 -11.19 4.53
CA VAL A 227 0.23 -10.77 3.60
C VAL A 227 -0.43 -10.11 2.39
N TYR A 228 0.36 -9.50 1.50
CA TYR A 228 -0.14 -8.96 0.24
C TYR A 228 -0.91 -10.02 -0.55
N ARG A 229 -0.34 -11.21 -0.71
CA ARG A 229 -0.99 -12.39 -1.28
C ARG A 229 -0.19 -13.65 -0.99
N PHE A 230 -0.79 -14.79 -1.25
CA PHE A 230 -0.10 -16.07 -1.35
C PHE A 230 0.28 -16.39 -2.81
N TYR A 231 1.26 -17.29 -2.98
CA TYR A 231 1.92 -17.53 -4.28
C TYR A 231 1.71 -18.93 -4.87
N ASP A 232 1.21 -19.91 -4.12
CA ASP A 232 0.76 -21.17 -4.71
C ASP A 232 -0.38 -20.86 -5.68
N THR A 233 -0.23 -21.18 -6.97
CA THR A 233 -1.25 -20.83 -7.98
C THR A 233 -2.10 -21.99 -8.45
N LYS A 234 -1.84 -23.20 -7.94
CA LYS A 234 -2.53 -24.43 -8.34
C LYS A 234 -2.90 -25.27 -7.14
N PHE A 235 -4.08 -25.90 -7.21
CA PHE A 235 -4.51 -26.91 -6.26
C PHE A 235 -4.07 -28.32 -6.71
N PRO A 236 -3.78 -29.24 -5.77
CA PRO A 236 -3.78 -29.04 -4.32
C PRO A 236 -2.65 -28.11 -3.85
N LEU A 237 -2.95 -27.24 -2.89
CA LEU A 237 -1.97 -26.33 -2.31
C LEU A 237 -0.88 -27.10 -1.56
N SER A 238 0.31 -26.52 -1.48
CA SER A 238 1.36 -27.00 -0.59
C SER A 238 0.89 -26.99 0.87
N LYS A 239 1.52 -27.81 1.72
CA LYS A 239 1.19 -27.89 3.15
C LYS A 239 1.23 -26.51 3.84
N ASN A 240 2.23 -25.69 3.49
CA ASN A 240 2.39 -24.35 4.06
C ASN A 240 1.28 -23.41 3.59
N ALA A 241 0.97 -23.37 2.29
CA ALA A 241 -0.10 -22.54 1.76
C ALA A 241 -1.49 -22.97 2.29
N LYS A 242 -1.76 -24.28 2.38
CA LYS A 242 -2.98 -24.83 2.99
C LYS A 242 -3.12 -24.39 4.45
N SER A 243 -2.04 -24.46 5.24
CA SER A 243 -2.04 -24.02 6.64
C SER A 243 -2.24 -22.52 6.79
N ALA A 244 -1.60 -21.71 5.94
CA ALA A 244 -1.77 -20.25 5.94
C ALA A 244 -3.21 -19.86 5.57
N LEU A 245 -3.80 -20.51 4.56
CA LEU A 245 -5.19 -20.28 4.15
C LEU A 245 -6.17 -20.67 5.26
N ALA A 246 -5.99 -21.85 5.90
CA ALA A 246 -6.81 -22.26 7.03
C ALA A 246 -6.70 -21.30 8.24
N SER A 247 -5.50 -20.79 8.53
CA SER A 247 -5.30 -19.78 9.57
C SER A 247 -6.02 -18.47 9.25
N THR A 248 -6.05 -18.08 7.97
CA THR A 248 -6.80 -16.91 7.48
C THR A 248 -8.30 -17.08 7.70
N PHE A 249 -8.86 -18.25 7.35
CA PHE A 249 -10.26 -18.57 7.63
C PHE A 249 -10.58 -18.57 9.13
N LYS A 250 -9.69 -19.12 9.96
CA LYS A 250 -9.85 -19.11 11.42
C LYS A 250 -10.00 -17.67 11.94
N LYS A 251 -9.08 -16.77 11.58
CA LYS A 251 -9.13 -15.35 11.97
C LYS A 251 -10.40 -14.66 11.47
N ALA A 252 -10.79 -14.90 10.22
CA ALA A 252 -12.02 -14.34 9.65
C ALA A 252 -13.27 -14.79 10.44
N LYS A 253 -13.34 -16.05 10.85
CA LYS A 253 -14.47 -16.58 11.65
C LYS A 253 -14.49 -16.06 13.08
N GLU A 254 -13.35 -15.71 13.65
CA GLU A 254 -13.27 -15.10 14.99
C GLU A 254 -13.87 -13.69 15.00
N GLN A 255 -13.75 -12.94 13.90
CA GLN A 255 -14.16 -11.53 13.82
C GLN A 255 -15.44 -11.28 13.01
N SER A 256 -15.98 -12.30 12.33
CA SER A 256 -17.19 -12.20 11.52
C SER A 256 -18.40 -12.88 12.17
N SER A 257 -19.59 -12.27 12.00
CA SER A 257 -20.87 -12.91 12.30
C SER A 257 -21.28 -13.97 11.27
N ASN A 258 -20.65 -13.97 10.09
CA ASN A 258 -21.02 -14.82 8.94
C ASN A 258 -20.26 -16.15 8.91
N LYS A 259 -20.25 -16.87 10.04
CA LYS A 259 -19.40 -18.06 10.25
C LYS A 259 -19.80 -19.25 9.37
N SER A 260 -21.09 -19.39 9.04
CA SER A 260 -21.61 -20.48 8.21
C SER A 260 -21.12 -20.36 6.77
N ALA A 261 -21.26 -19.19 6.15
CA ALA A 261 -20.78 -18.95 4.79
C ALA A 261 -19.26 -19.03 4.70
N LEU A 262 -18.53 -18.53 5.70
CA LEU A 262 -17.06 -18.72 5.80
C LEU A 262 -16.66 -20.20 5.87
N SER A 263 -17.39 -21.01 6.64
CA SER A 263 -17.12 -22.45 6.73
C SER A 263 -17.44 -23.18 5.43
N PHE A 264 -18.47 -22.76 4.71
CA PHE A 264 -18.76 -23.27 3.38
C PHE A 264 -17.69 -22.89 2.37
N LEU A 265 -17.22 -21.64 2.37
CA LEU A 265 -16.15 -21.18 1.50
C LEU A 265 -14.83 -21.92 1.79
N GLU A 266 -14.49 -22.09 3.07
CA GLU A 266 -13.32 -22.87 3.49
C GLU A 266 -13.40 -24.31 3.00
N ALA A 267 -14.53 -24.99 3.24
CA ALA A 267 -14.78 -26.35 2.77
C ALA A 267 -14.64 -26.46 1.24
N SER A 268 -15.22 -25.51 0.51
CA SER A 268 -15.18 -25.48 -0.96
C SER A 268 -13.76 -25.42 -1.52
N LEU A 269 -12.82 -24.81 -0.79
CA LEU A 269 -11.42 -24.69 -1.19
C LEU A 269 -10.52 -25.80 -0.62
N LEU A 270 -10.75 -26.23 0.62
CA LEU A 270 -9.80 -27.05 1.38
C LEU A 270 -10.21 -28.52 1.56
N GLU A 271 -11.46 -28.89 1.29
CA GLU A 271 -11.89 -30.29 1.33
C GLU A 271 -11.10 -31.10 0.28
N GLU A 272 -10.64 -32.28 0.68
CA GLU A 272 -9.87 -33.15 -0.21
C GLU A 272 -10.74 -33.64 -1.36
N THR A 273 -10.18 -33.60 -2.57
CA THR A 273 -10.81 -34.10 -3.78
C THR A 273 -9.71 -34.54 -4.75
N THR A 274 -10.02 -35.54 -5.56
CA THR A 274 -9.19 -36.00 -6.68
C THR A 274 -9.74 -35.56 -8.03
N ASP A 275 -10.87 -34.83 -8.04
CA ASP A 275 -11.46 -34.28 -9.26
C ASP A 275 -10.63 -33.11 -9.80
N GLU A 276 -9.97 -33.34 -10.94
CA GLU A 276 -9.10 -32.37 -11.60
C GLU A 276 -9.86 -31.09 -12.00
N ALA A 277 -11.12 -31.20 -12.45
CA ALA A 277 -11.91 -30.04 -12.84
C ALA A 277 -12.23 -29.17 -11.63
N ALA A 278 -12.53 -29.79 -10.49
CA ALA A 278 -12.75 -29.07 -9.23
C ALA A 278 -11.46 -28.37 -8.74
N LEU A 279 -10.31 -29.02 -8.85
CA LEU A 279 -9.01 -28.44 -8.48
C LEU A 279 -8.63 -27.26 -9.40
N GLU A 280 -8.90 -27.35 -10.70
CA GLU A 280 -8.68 -26.24 -11.63
C GLU A 280 -9.60 -25.05 -11.30
N ASN A 281 -10.90 -25.29 -11.07
CA ASN A 281 -11.85 -24.25 -10.68
C ASN A 281 -11.45 -23.56 -9.36
N ARG A 282 -10.95 -24.32 -8.37
CA ARG A 282 -10.36 -23.77 -7.13
C ARG A 282 -9.16 -22.88 -7.43
N SER A 283 -8.27 -23.31 -8.32
CA SER A 283 -7.09 -22.55 -8.73
C SER A 283 -7.49 -21.22 -9.39
N VAL A 284 -8.44 -21.25 -10.33
CA VAL A 284 -8.96 -20.04 -10.99
C VAL A 284 -9.54 -19.05 -9.98
N PHE A 285 -10.44 -19.48 -9.11
CA PHE A 285 -11.06 -18.60 -8.11
C PHE A 285 -10.02 -18.06 -7.13
N TYR A 286 -9.17 -18.93 -6.59
CA TYR A 286 -8.14 -18.57 -5.62
C TYR A 286 -7.15 -17.55 -6.18
N ASN A 287 -6.66 -17.76 -7.40
CA ASN A 287 -5.75 -16.82 -8.05
C ASN A 287 -6.38 -15.45 -8.22
N ARG A 288 -7.68 -15.38 -8.54
CA ARG A 288 -8.40 -14.10 -8.62
C ARG A 288 -8.50 -13.44 -7.27
N CYS A 289 -8.81 -14.17 -6.19
CA CYS A 289 -8.75 -13.63 -4.83
C CYS A 289 -7.37 -13.05 -4.49
N MET A 290 -6.29 -13.75 -4.84
CA MET A 290 -4.92 -13.30 -4.58
C MET A 290 -4.51 -12.06 -5.39
N GLN A 291 -5.14 -11.79 -6.54
CA GLN A 291 -4.97 -10.53 -7.27
C GLN A 291 -5.68 -9.34 -6.60
N PHE A 292 -6.58 -9.58 -5.63
CA PHE A 292 -7.36 -8.54 -4.95
C PHE A 292 -6.99 -8.35 -3.47
N SER A 293 -6.35 -9.33 -2.82
CA SER A 293 -5.85 -9.15 -1.45
C SER A 293 -4.75 -8.07 -1.38
N GLY A 294 -3.88 -7.99 -2.40
CA GLY A 294 -2.80 -6.99 -2.48
C GLY A 294 -3.32 -5.55 -2.49
N PRO A 295 -4.24 -5.18 -3.39
CA PRO A 295 -4.91 -3.88 -3.36
C PRO A 295 -5.53 -3.50 -2.02
N LEU A 296 -6.15 -4.44 -1.31
CA LEU A 296 -6.70 -4.16 0.03
C LEU A 296 -5.60 -3.91 1.06
N MET A 297 -4.48 -4.63 0.97
CA MET A 297 -3.31 -4.36 1.81
C MET A 297 -2.77 -2.96 1.52
N ALA A 298 -2.46 -2.62 0.27
CA ALA A 298 -1.93 -1.32 -0.11
C ALA A 298 -2.88 -0.17 0.29
N LYS A 299 -4.13 -0.21 -0.19
CA LYS A 299 -5.07 0.90 0.03
C LYS A 299 -5.58 0.98 1.47
N GLY A 300 -5.78 -0.17 2.13
CA GLY A 300 -6.30 -0.23 3.50
C GLY A 300 -5.24 -0.01 4.57
N VAL A 301 -3.98 -0.39 4.31
CA VAL A 301 -2.89 -0.25 5.28
C VAL A 301 -2.01 0.94 4.95
N GLU A 302 -1.32 0.92 3.82
CA GLU A 302 -0.33 1.95 3.46
C GLU A 302 -0.97 3.30 3.19
N ASP A 303 -2.11 3.31 2.49
CA ASP A 303 -2.80 4.54 2.11
C ASP A 303 -3.97 4.89 3.04
N THR A 304 -4.13 4.18 4.16
CA THR A 304 -5.15 4.56 5.16
C THR A 304 -4.66 4.36 6.58
N LEU A 305 -4.39 3.13 7.02
CA LEU A 305 -3.98 2.85 8.41
C LEU A 305 -2.73 3.65 8.82
N MET A 306 -1.73 3.74 7.95
CA MET A 306 -0.49 4.51 8.16
C MET A 306 -0.69 6.03 8.17
N TYR A 307 -1.88 6.55 7.87
CA TYR A 307 -2.25 7.95 8.09
C TYR A 307 -3.18 8.13 9.32
N ASN A 308 -3.59 7.03 9.96
CA ASN A 308 -4.49 7.04 11.11
C ASN A 308 -3.75 6.80 12.43
N TYR A 309 -2.73 5.94 12.43
CA TYR A 309 -1.97 5.58 13.64
C TYR A 309 -0.62 6.31 13.65
N ASN A 310 -0.59 7.46 14.32
CA ASN A 310 0.51 8.44 14.23
C ASN A 310 1.47 8.35 15.41
N ARG A 311 1.59 7.19 16.09
CA ARG A 311 2.48 7.03 17.27
C ARG A 311 3.91 7.47 16.96
N LEU A 312 4.46 7.00 15.85
CA LEU A 312 5.79 7.32 15.37
C LEU A 312 5.82 7.19 13.84
N LEU A 313 5.81 8.31 13.11
CA LEU A 313 5.65 8.33 11.66
C LEU A 313 6.80 7.68 10.88
N ALA A 314 7.94 7.42 11.53
CA ALA A 314 9.06 6.68 10.94
C ALA A 314 8.66 5.28 10.45
N HIS A 315 7.68 4.64 11.13
CA HIS A 315 7.20 3.29 10.79
C HIS A 315 5.94 3.29 9.91
N ASN A 316 5.49 4.48 9.49
CA ASN A 316 4.34 4.65 8.62
C ASN A 316 4.83 4.70 7.17
N GLU A 317 5.53 3.65 6.74
CA GLU A 317 6.27 3.59 5.49
C GLU A 317 5.95 2.30 4.71
N VAL A 318 6.04 2.37 3.38
CA VAL A 318 5.85 1.23 2.48
C VAL A 318 6.82 0.11 2.85
N GLY A 319 6.28 -1.10 3.08
CA GLY A 319 7.03 -2.27 3.54
C GLY A 319 7.38 -2.34 5.03
N ASP A 320 7.18 -1.26 5.79
CA ASP A 320 7.25 -1.32 7.26
C ASP A 320 5.92 -1.79 7.85
N SER A 321 5.90 -2.04 9.17
CA SER A 321 4.71 -2.55 9.85
C SER A 321 4.48 -1.89 11.19
N LEU A 322 3.27 -1.37 11.37
CA LEU A 322 2.79 -0.83 12.65
C LEU A 322 2.66 -1.89 13.77
N LYS A 323 2.84 -3.18 13.44
CA LYS A 323 2.90 -4.29 14.42
C LYS A 323 4.26 -4.38 15.10
N ARG A 324 5.26 -3.64 14.61
CA ARG A 324 6.63 -3.63 15.10
C ARG A 324 7.02 -2.18 15.44
N PHE A 325 7.67 -1.98 16.56
CA PHE A 325 8.18 -0.66 16.96
C PHE A 325 9.69 -0.53 16.73
N GLY A 326 10.42 -1.64 16.73
CA GLY A 326 11.84 -1.71 16.45
C GLY A 326 12.31 -3.16 16.55
N ILE A 327 13.58 -3.42 16.25
CA ILE A 327 14.20 -4.74 16.36
C ILE A 327 15.53 -4.68 17.10
N SER A 328 15.92 -5.81 17.68
CA SER A 328 17.28 -5.95 18.19
C SER A 328 18.31 -6.04 17.06
N ILE A 329 19.53 -5.58 17.33
CA ILE A 329 20.70 -5.75 16.46
C ILE A 329 20.91 -7.23 16.08
N LYS A 330 20.66 -8.17 17.03
CA LYS A 330 20.73 -9.61 16.77
C LYS A 330 19.72 -10.07 15.71
N HIS A 331 18.51 -9.52 15.73
CA HIS A 331 17.51 -9.82 14.70
C HIS A 331 17.96 -9.25 13.35
N TYR A 332 18.46 -8.01 13.31
CA TYR A 332 19.00 -7.42 12.08
C TYR A 332 20.07 -8.30 11.42
N HIS A 333 21.09 -8.73 12.18
CA HIS A 333 22.14 -9.61 11.65
C HIS A 333 21.60 -10.98 11.20
N LYS A 334 20.60 -11.54 11.90
CA LYS A 334 19.94 -12.78 11.47
C LYS A 334 19.28 -12.61 10.10
N GLU A 335 18.60 -11.50 9.86
CA GLU A 335 17.99 -11.22 8.56
C GLU A 335 19.05 -10.92 7.48
N MET A 336 20.16 -10.24 7.81
CA MET A 336 21.27 -10.07 6.86
C MET A 336 21.91 -11.40 6.45
N HIS A 337 22.08 -12.34 7.38
CA HIS A 337 22.57 -13.69 7.06
C HIS A 337 21.62 -14.45 6.13
N LYS A 338 20.30 -14.34 6.35
CA LYS A 338 19.31 -14.93 5.45
C LYS A 338 19.38 -14.30 4.07
N ARG A 339 19.39 -12.96 3.98
CA ARG A 339 19.51 -12.23 2.71
C ARG A 339 20.75 -12.69 1.93
N PHE A 340 21.90 -12.77 2.58
CA PHE A 340 23.13 -13.25 1.94
C PHE A 340 23.01 -14.69 1.40
N ALA A 341 22.26 -15.55 2.09
CA ALA A 341 22.06 -16.95 1.69
C ALA A 341 21.03 -17.14 0.57
N THR A 342 20.00 -16.28 0.48
CA THR A 342 18.88 -16.47 -0.46
C THR A 342 18.88 -15.46 -1.61
N PHE A 343 18.96 -14.17 -1.31
CA PHE A 343 18.92 -13.07 -2.29
C PHE A 343 20.07 -12.08 -2.04
N PRO A 344 21.34 -12.48 -2.24
CA PRO A 344 22.51 -11.63 -1.96
C PRO A 344 22.59 -10.39 -2.85
N TYR A 345 21.80 -10.33 -3.91
CA TYR A 345 21.74 -9.24 -4.88
C TYR A 345 20.39 -8.48 -4.84
N ALA A 346 19.55 -8.70 -3.82
CA ALA A 346 18.37 -7.86 -3.59
C ALA A 346 18.80 -6.40 -3.35
N MET A 347 17.94 -5.45 -3.69
CA MET A 347 18.27 -4.04 -3.49
C MET A 347 18.24 -3.67 -2.00
N ASN A 348 19.12 -2.76 -1.59
CA ASN A 348 19.10 -2.13 -0.27
C ASN A 348 18.59 -0.70 -0.44
N ALA A 349 17.28 -0.55 -0.58
CA ALA A 349 16.65 0.76 -0.72
C ALA A 349 16.42 1.41 0.64
N THR A 350 16.60 2.73 0.68
CA THR A 350 16.22 3.59 1.81
C THR A 350 15.35 4.75 1.38
N ALA A 351 15.31 5.11 0.10
CA ALA A 351 14.30 6.01 -0.47
C ALA A 351 13.87 5.47 -1.83
N THR A 352 12.63 5.76 -2.21
CA THR A 352 12.12 5.47 -3.55
C THR A 352 11.13 6.57 -3.95
N HIS A 353 10.66 6.55 -5.20
CA HIS A 353 9.58 7.43 -5.66
C HIS A 353 8.24 7.20 -4.95
N ASP A 354 8.05 6.04 -4.31
CA ASP A 354 6.79 5.69 -3.63
C ASP A 354 6.88 5.72 -2.10
N THR A 355 8.08 5.89 -1.53
CA THR A 355 8.21 6.09 -0.08
C THR A 355 7.36 7.27 0.38
N LYS A 356 6.63 7.09 1.49
CA LYS A 356 5.77 8.12 2.08
C LYS A 356 6.60 9.32 2.53
N ARG A 357 7.86 9.10 2.94
CA ARG A 357 8.79 10.12 3.44
C ARG A 357 10.21 9.85 2.92
N GLY A 358 11.01 10.91 2.76
CA GLY A 358 12.43 10.77 2.43
C GLY A 358 13.21 10.05 3.53
N GLU A 359 14.36 9.49 3.17
CA GLU A 359 15.16 8.66 4.08
C GLU A 359 15.65 9.43 5.32
N ASP A 360 16.08 10.68 5.14
CA ASP A 360 16.52 11.55 6.24
C ASP A 360 15.35 12.06 7.09
N THR A 361 14.17 12.22 6.48
CA THR A 361 12.96 12.55 7.24
C THR A 361 12.62 11.43 8.21
N ARG A 362 12.77 10.17 7.79
CA ARG A 362 12.54 9.03 8.69
C ARG A 362 13.62 8.92 9.75
N THR A 363 14.89 9.13 9.44
CA THR A 363 15.97 9.02 10.44
C THR A 363 15.83 10.07 11.56
N ARG A 364 15.35 11.28 11.25
CA ARG A 364 14.96 12.30 12.24
C ARG A 364 13.73 11.89 13.05
N LEU A 365 12.74 11.29 12.42
CA LEU A 365 11.58 10.75 13.15
C LEU A 365 11.99 9.61 14.09
N ILE A 366 12.93 8.75 13.71
CA ILE A 366 13.47 7.69 14.57
C ILE A 366 14.11 8.28 15.84
N ALA A 367 14.75 9.46 15.75
CA ALA A 367 15.35 10.13 16.90
C ALA A 367 14.33 10.51 18.00
N LEU A 368 13.03 10.65 17.66
CA LEU A 368 11.98 10.84 18.67
C LEU A 368 11.88 9.68 19.68
N ALA A 369 12.30 8.48 19.28
CA ALA A 369 12.35 7.31 20.16
C ALA A 369 13.64 7.22 20.98
N HIS A 370 14.69 7.97 20.65
CA HIS A 370 15.96 7.91 21.40
C HIS A 370 15.79 8.47 22.81
N LYS A 371 15.06 9.58 22.94
CA LYS A 371 14.74 10.27 24.19
C LYS A 371 13.29 10.78 24.17
N PRO A 372 12.31 9.91 24.46
CA PRO A 372 10.88 10.24 24.38
C PRO A 372 10.49 11.49 25.15
N GLU A 373 11.12 11.74 26.30
CA GLU A 373 10.88 12.90 27.14
C GLU A 373 11.14 14.23 26.42
N ARG A 374 12.16 14.27 25.55
CA ARG A 374 12.46 15.47 24.73
C ARG A 374 11.35 15.73 23.74
N TRP A 375 10.84 14.68 23.10
CA TRP A 375 9.72 14.79 22.19
C TRP A 375 8.44 15.24 22.90
N MET A 376 8.14 14.70 24.08
CA MET A 376 6.96 15.11 24.85
C MET A 376 7.03 16.58 25.28
N HIS A 377 8.21 17.04 25.72
CA HIS A 377 8.44 18.44 26.05
C HIS A 377 8.26 19.34 24.83
N LEU A 378 8.83 18.96 23.69
CA LEU A 378 8.66 19.68 22.43
C LEU A 378 7.19 19.79 22.00
N VAL A 379 6.41 18.70 22.12
CA VAL A 379 4.97 18.74 21.83
C VAL A 379 4.25 19.73 22.75
N ALA A 380 4.61 19.80 24.04
CA ALA A 380 4.03 20.77 24.97
C ALA A 380 4.40 22.22 24.59
N GLU A 381 5.64 22.48 24.22
CA GLU A 381 6.07 23.82 23.75
C GLU A 381 5.33 24.23 22.47
N LEU A 382 5.21 23.34 21.49
CA LEU A 382 4.49 23.61 20.24
C LEU A 382 2.99 23.86 20.48
N ASP A 383 2.40 23.14 21.42
CA ASP A 383 1.00 23.27 21.83
C ASP A 383 0.65 24.65 22.40
N GLU A 384 1.65 25.40 22.90
CA GLU A 384 1.49 26.76 23.44
C GLU A 384 1.68 27.86 22.39
N LEU A 385 2.27 27.56 21.22
CA LEU A 385 2.62 28.57 20.22
C LEU A 385 1.42 29.09 19.41
N ILE A 386 0.53 28.18 19.03
CA ILE A 386 -0.59 28.44 18.13
C ILE A 386 -1.81 27.69 18.64
N ASP A 387 -2.96 28.36 18.59
CA ASP A 387 -4.23 27.74 18.94
C ASP A 387 -4.59 26.62 17.95
N LYS A 388 -5.10 25.52 18.51
CA LYS A 388 -5.47 24.28 17.83
C LYS A 388 -6.98 24.04 17.86
N GLU A 389 -7.76 25.08 18.16
CA GLU A 389 -9.23 25.02 18.17
C GLU A 389 -9.75 24.44 16.84
N ASN A 390 -10.75 23.56 16.95
CA ASN A 390 -11.37 22.86 15.82
C ASN A 390 -10.46 21.89 15.04
N ILE A 391 -9.24 21.61 15.51
CA ILE A 391 -8.37 20.59 14.93
C ILE A 391 -8.33 19.37 15.83
N HIS A 392 -8.34 18.19 15.22
CA HIS A 392 -8.30 16.97 15.98
C HIS A 392 -6.87 16.68 16.46
N PRO A 393 -6.66 16.30 17.73
CA PRO A 393 -5.32 16.06 18.28
C PRO A 393 -4.44 15.10 17.46
N ASN A 394 -5.02 14.03 16.89
CA ASN A 394 -4.27 13.11 16.01
C ASN A 394 -3.65 13.78 14.76
N ASP A 395 -4.29 14.82 14.23
CA ASP A 395 -3.82 15.53 13.04
C ASP A 395 -2.80 16.62 13.45
N VAL A 396 -3.01 17.25 14.62
CA VAL A 396 -1.99 18.11 15.26
C VAL A 396 -0.69 17.33 15.47
N TYR A 397 -0.78 16.13 16.05
CA TYR A 397 0.37 15.27 16.32
C TYR A 397 1.10 14.84 15.03
N PHE A 398 0.36 14.65 13.93
CA PHE A 398 0.94 14.38 12.61
C PHE A 398 1.69 15.60 12.08
N VAL A 399 1.11 16.79 12.20
CA VAL A 399 1.75 18.06 11.80
C VAL A 399 3.07 18.23 12.53
N TYR A 400 3.10 18.08 13.85
CA TYR A 400 4.34 18.24 14.62
C TYR A 400 5.44 17.30 14.15
N GLN A 401 5.16 15.99 14.02
CA GLN A 401 6.15 15.05 13.51
C GLN A 401 6.59 15.39 12.08
N THR A 402 5.68 15.83 11.21
CA THR A 402 6.01 16.25 9.85
C THR A 402 6.96 17.44 9.85
N LEU A 403 6.70 18.46 10.68
CA LEU A 403 7.56 19.64 10.79
C LEU A 403 8.96 19.28 11.30
N ILE A 404 9.06 18.39 12.29
CA ILE A 404 10.37 17.95 12.83
C ILE A 404 11.12 17.06 11.83
N GLY A 405 10.44 16.10 11.22
CA GLY A 405 11.06 15.20 10.25
C GLY A 405 11.55 15.94 8.99
N ALA A 406 10.78 16.92 8.50
CA ALA A 406 11.10 17.65 7.27
C ALA A 406 11.76 19.02 7.52
N PHE A 407 12.19 19.30 8.76
CA PHE A 407 12.75 20.60 9.13
C PHE A 407 13.90 21.02 8.20
N PRO A 408 13.90 22.25 7.66
CA PRO A 408 14.94 22.72 6.74
C PRO A 408 16.29 22.94 7.49
N LEU A 409 17.40 22.48 6.89
CA LEU A 409 18.75 22.62 7.47
C LEU A 409 19.63 23.62 6.71
N ASP A 410 19.70 23.49 5.38
CA ASP A 410 20.51 24.33 4.50
C ASP A 410 19.61 25.20 3.61
N ASP A 411 20.05 26.42 3.26
CA ASP A 411 19.32 27.40 2.41
C ASP A 411 17.84 27.56 2.81
N ILE A 412 17.65 28.10 4.01
CA ILE A 412 16.36 28.28 4.70
C ILE A 412 15.36 29.02 3.81
N ASP A 413 14.55 28.27 3.07
CA ASP A 413 13.33 28.76 2.44
C ASP A 413 12.11 28.25 3.21
N PHE A 414 11.87 28.86 4.37
CA PHE A 414 10.64 28.62 5.14
C PHE A 414 9.37 28.92 4.33
N LYS A 415 9.45 29.74 3.28
CA LYS A 415 8.30 30.04 2.41
C LYS A 415 7.98 28.84 1.52
N GLN A 416 8.97 28.23 0.87
CA GLN A 416 8.76 27.00 0.11
C GLN A 416 8.39 25.83 1.03
N PHE A 417 9.03 25.72 2.20
CA PHE A 417 8.70 24.68 3.18
C PHE A 417 7.24 24.76 3.62
N LYS A 418 6.74 25.97 3.93
CA LYS A 418 5.34 26.22 4.28
C LYS A 418 4.38 25.69 3.21
N VAL A 419 4.60 26.06 1.94
CA VAL A 419 3.77 25.60 0.81
C VAL A 419 3.78 24.07 0.69
N ARG A 420 4.96 23.44 0.78
CA ARG A 420 5.08 21.98 0.71
C ARG A 420 4.35 21.26 1.85
N VAL A 421 4.36 21.84 3.05
CA VAL A 421 3.63 21.28 4.20
C VAL A 421 2.13 21.40 3.99
N GLU A 422 1.62 22.54 3.51
CA GLU A 422 0.20 22.72 3.18
C GLU A 422 -0.28 21.69 2.14
N ASP A 423 0.43 21.59 1.00
CA ASP A 423 0.10 20.65 -0.07
C ASP A 423 0.11 19.19 0.41
N TYR A 424 1.09 18.85 1.27
CA TYR A 424 1.20 17.51 1.82
C TYR A 424 0.05 17.19 2.79
N LEU A 425 -0.43 18.15 3.57
CA LEU A 425 -1.51 17.93 4.55
C LEU A 425 -2.86 17.67 3.87
N GLU A 426 -3.13 18.28 2.71
CA GLU A 426 -4.31 17.93 1.90
C GLU A 426 -4.31 16.43 1.55
N LYS A 427 -3.19 15.92 1.04
CA LYS A 427 -3.02 14.49 0.75
C LYS A 427 -3.20 13.65 2.00
N VAL A 428 -2.55 14.00 3.11
CA VAL A 428 -2.61 13.26 4.38
C VAL A 428 -4.05 13.11 4.88
N LEU A 429 -4.82 14.20 4.90
CA LEU A 429 -6.19 14.19 5.39
C LEU A 429 -7.10 13.32 4.52
N ARG A 430 -6.92 13.35 3.20
CA ARG A 430 -7.70 12.56 2.24
C ARG A 430 -7.31 11.08 2.21
N GLU A 431 -6.03 10.73 2.41
CA GLU A 431 -5.60 9.34 2.62
C GLU A 431 -6.08 8.80 3.97
N ALA A 432 -6.14 9.62 5.02
CA ALA A 432 -6.61 9.18 6.32
C ALA A 432 -8.11 8.77 6.35
N LYS A 433 -8.96 9.39 5.51
CA LYS A 433 -10.40 9.10 5.39
C LYS A 433 -11.15 9.20 6.71
N ARG A 434 -10.75 10.16 7.57
CA ARG A 434 -11.41 10.41 8.87
C ARG A 434 -12.27 11.66 8.85
N ARG A 435 -11.72 12.76 8.32
CA ARG A 435 -12.34 14.11 8.35
C ARG A 435 -12.35 14.79 6.99
N SER A 436 -11.61 14.25 6.02
CA SER A 436 -11.73 14.56 4.60
C SER A 436 -11.52 13.26 3.80
N ASP A 437 -11.90 13.27 2.52
CA ASP A 437 -11.71 12.16 1.58
C ASP A 437 -11.60 12.68 0.14
N TRP A 438 -10.93 11.94 -0.74
CA TRP A 438 -10.81 12.28 -2.16
C TRP A 438 -12.16 12.38 -2.90
N ALA A 439 -13.14 11.56 -2.53
CA ALA A 439 -14.47 11.53 -3.15
C ALA A 439 -15.38 12.64 -2.65
N LYS A 440 -15.21 13.07 -1.40
CA LYS A 440 -15.98 14.15 -0.77
C LYS A 440 -15.08 14.97 0.16
N PRO A 441 -14.26 15.89 -0.40
CA PRO A 441 -13.34 16.69 0.41
C PRO A 441 -14.08 17.60 1.40
N ASP A 442 -13.54 17.73 2.60
CA ASP A 442 -13.93 18.78 3.56
C ASP A 442 -12.89 19.91 3.49
N SER A 443 -13.06 20.80 2.51
CA SER A 443 -12.12 21.90 2.27
C SER A 443 -12.00 22.85 3.46
N ASN A 444 -13.03 22.99 4.29
CA ASN A 444 -12.97 23.85 5.49
C ASN A 444 -12.07 23.24 6.56
N TYR A 445 -12.17 21.92 6.77
CA TYR A 445 -11.27 21.22 7.67
C TYR A 445 -9.83 21.22 7.14
N GLU A 446 -9.63 20.93 5.84
CA GLU A 446 -8.31 20.98 5.18
C GLU A 446 -7.63 22.33 5.34
N GLU A 447 -8.36 23.44 5.06
CA GLU A 447 -7.84 24.79 5.21
C GLU A 447 -7.51 25.13 6.67
N THR A 448 -8.30 24.64 7.63
CA THR A 448 -8.05 24.87 9.07
C THR A 448 -6.76 24.20 9.53
N VAL A 449 -6.51 22.96 9.13
CA VAL A 449 -5.25 22.25 9.44
C VAL A 449 -4.06 22.88 8.71
N GLY A 450 -4.23 23.25 7.44
CA GLY A 450 -3.20 23.94 6.66
C GLY A 450 -2.78 25.26 7.29
N ARG A 451 -3.75 26.11 7.69
CA ARG A 451 -3.48 27.39 8.38
C ARG A 451 -2.76 27.19 9.71
N PHE A 452 -3.11 26.16 10.48
CA PHE A 452 -2.41 25.82 11.72
C PHE A 452 -0.94 25.49 11.48
N ALA A 453 -0.65 24.56 10.56
CA ALA A 453 0.72 24.18 10.23
C ALA A 453 1.53 25.37 9.71
N SER A 454 0.93 26.17 8.83
CA SER A 454 1.52 27.38 8.29
C SER A 454 1.82 28.45 9.32
N SER A 455 0.95 28.60 10.32
CA SER A 455 1.15 29.55 11.41
C SER A 455 2.29 29.11 12.33
N LEU A 456 2.46 27.80 12.56
CA LEU A 456 3.62 27.25 13.28
C LEU A 456 4.92 27.53 12.53
N VAL A 457 4.98 27.21 11.23
CA VAL A 457 6.15 27.50 10.39
C VAL A 457 6.49 28.98 10.40
N GLU A 458 5.48 29.86 10.36
CA GLU A 458 5.69 31.31 10.40
C GLU A 458 6.21 31.80 11.77
N ARG A 459 5.74 31.23 12.88
CA ARG A 459 6.29 31.54 14.21
C ARG A 459 7.75 31.09 14.33
N ILE A 460 8.04 29.86 13.92
CA ILE A 460 9.38 29.27 13.98
C ILE A 460 10.35 30.08 13.12
N SER A 461 9.98 30.40 11.88
CA SER A 461 10.87 31.13 10.96
C SER A 461 11.26 32.53 11.44
N LYS A 462 10.49 33.14 12.35
CA LYS A 462 10.74 34.47 12.91
C LYS A 462 11.50 34.47 14.24
N SER A 463 11.90 33.31 14.76
CA SER A 463 12.53 33.20 16.08
C SER A 463 13.67 32.19 16.09
N ASP A 464 14.90 32.67 16.24
CA ASP A 464 16.10 31.83 16.37
C ASP A 464 15.96 30.84 17.54
N LYS A 465 15.36 31.29 18.64
CA LYS A 465 15.06 30.41 19.79
C LYS A 465 14.16 29.25 19.37
N LEU A 466 13.09 29.50 18.61
CA LEU A 466 12.18 28.44 18.17
C LEU A 466 12.82 27.52 17.12
N GLN A 467 13.75 28.02 16.32
CA GLN A 467 14.52 27.21 15.37
C GLN A 467 15.53 26.30 16.07
N GLN A 468 16.03 26.69 17.23
CA GLN A 468 16.94 25.88 18.04
C GLN A 468 16.23 24.79 18.84
N ILE A 469 14.93 24.94 19.13
CA ILE A 469 14.14 23.96 19.89
C ILE A 469 14.28 22.52 19.34
N PRO A 470 14.15 22.25 18.03
CA PRO A 470 14.28 20.89 17.50
C PRO A 470 15.74 20.44 17.25
N SER A 471 16.74 21.28 17.50
CA SER A 471 18.14 21.04 17.10
C SER A 471 18.70 19.71 17.62
N GLU A 472 18.47 19.37 18.89
CA GLU A 472 18.98 18.12 19.46
C GLU A 472 18.38 16.87 18.79
N ILE A 473 17.10 16.91 18.41
CA ILE A 473 16.43 15.81 17.69
C ILE A 473 16.96 15.74 16.24
N ILE A 474 17.22 16.89 15.63
CA ILE A 474 17.78 16.98 14.29
C ILE A 474 19.19 16.38 14.26
N ASP A 475 20.05 16.70 15.24
CA ASP A 475 21.42 16.18 15.34
C ASP A 475 21.44 14.66 15.48
N ASP A 476 20.61 14.10 16.37
CA ASP A 476 20.43 12.64 16.51
C ASP A 476 19.92 12.02 15.18
N GLY A 477 19.04 12.73 14.47
CA GLY A 477 18.52 12.33 13.16
C GLY A 477 19.55 12.33 12.03
N LEU A 478 20.47 13.30 12.02
CA LEU A 478 21.61 13.36 11.10
C LEU A 478 22.57 12.20 11.36
N PHE A 479 22.85 11.89 12.62
CA PHE A 479 23.65 10.73 12.98
C PHE A 479 22.99 9.43 12.53
N ASN A 480 21.68 9.28 12.72
CA ASN A 480 20.91 8.14 12.22
C ASN A 480 20.99 8.01 10.69
N SER A 481 20.98 9.12 9.94
CA SER A 481 21.12 9.10 8.48
C SER A 481 22.48 8.54 8.04
N LEU A 482 23.56 8.96 8.71
CA LEU A 482 24.91 8.42 8.47
C LEU A 482 24.97 6.93 8.80
N LEU A 483 24.40 6.50 9.93
CA LEU A 483 24.33 5.07 10.29
C LEU A 483 23.53 4.28 9.25
N GLN A 484 22.37 4.77 8.82
CA GLN A 484 21.56 4.15 7.77
C GLN A 484 22.34 4.02 6.47
N THR A 485 23.11 5.05 6.09
CA THR A 485 23.97 5.04 4.91
C THR A 485 25.06 3.96 5.02
N VAL A 486 25.72 3.84 6.18
CA VAL A 486 26.69 2.76 6.42
C VAL A 486 26.03 1.40 6.29
N LEU A 487 24.86 1.20 6.92
CA LEU A 487 24.12 -0.06 6.82
C LEU A 487 23.76 -0.39 5.36
N LYS A 488 23.24 0.59 4.60
CA LYS A 488 22.86 0.45 3.19
C LYS A 488 24.03 -0.02 2.33
N LEU A 489 25.20 0.62 2.50
CA LEU A 489 26.38 0.40 1.67
C LEU A 489 27.21 -0.82 2.08
N THR A 490 27.04 -1.35 3.29
CA THR A 490 27.91 -2.42 3.84
C THR A 490 27.18 -3.73 4.16
N SER A 491 25.85 -3.73 4.22
CA SER A 491 25.07 -4.95 4.36
C SER A 491 24.95 -5.74 3.05
N PRO A 492 24.69 -7.07 3.09
CA PRO A 492 24.41 -7.87 1.90
C PRO A 492 23.28 -7.28 1.07
N GLY A 493 23.43 -7.28 -0.26
CA GLY A 493 22.51 -6.63 -1.20
C GLY A 493 23.22 -5.60 -2.08
N ILE A 494 22.49 -5.02 -3.04
CA ILE A 494 22.96 -3.94 -3.92
C ILE A 494 22.40 -2.61 -3.39
N PRO A 495 23.24 -1.64 -2.97
CA PRO A 495 22.74 -0.36 -2.50
C PRO A 495 22.01 0.39 -3.61
N ASP A 496 20.80 0.84 -3.29
CA ASP A 496 19.98 1.67 -4.17
C ASP A 496 20.01 3.13 -3.71
N ILE A 497 20.08 4.06 -4.66
CA ILE A 497 20.15 5.50 -4.39
C ILE A 497 19.13 6.18 -5.30
N TYR A 498 18.10 6.75 -4.68
CA TYR A 498 17.01 7.44 -5.37
C TYR A 498 17.43 8.77 -5.98
#